data_AF-A0A8D8LZW3-F1
#
_entry.id   AF-A0A8D8LZW3-F1
#
_cell.length_a   1.000
_cell.length_b   1.000
_cell.length_c   1.000
_cell.angle_alpha   90.00
_cell.angle_beta   90.00
_cell.angle_gamma   90.00
#
_symmetry.space_group_name_H-M   'P 1'
#
loop_
_entity.id
_entity.type
_entity.pdbx_description
1 polymer ?
#
loop_
_entity_poly.entity_id
_entity_poly.type
_entity_poly.pdbx_seq_one_letter_code
_entity_poly.pdbx_strand_id
1 'polypeptide(L)'
;MLDSEDFDLTEAWKATWERNCPALYKGLPCINSQPPGFDTRRKVWVTLNRIRTNTGKCAHSLHQWGKADSAACDCGAEEQTIQHIVTECPRRKYTGSLDDFLYATENVIRYIEELDLDI
;
A
#
# COMPACT_ATOMS: atom_id res chain seq x y z
N MET A 1 -32.20 -18.46 6.77
CA MET A 1 -32.76 -17.14 6.41
C MET A 1 -32.32 -16.21 7.53
N LEU A 2 -31.25 -15.44 7.32
CA LEU A 2 -30.72 -14.51 8.32
C LEU A 2 -31.27 -13.12 8.00
N ASP A 3 -32.54 -12.92 8.32
CA ASP A 3 -33.13 -11.58 8.44
C ASP A 3 -33.19 -11.28 9.95
N SER A 4 -32.04 -10.94 10.53
CA SER A 4 -32.04 -10.26 11.82
C SER A 4 -31.93 -8.78 11.52
N GLU A 5 -33.02 -8.03 11.74
CA GLU A 5 -33.18 -6.60 11.45
C GLU A 5 -32.19 -5.67 12.19
N ASP A 6 -31.24 -6.22 12.96
CA ASP A 6 -30.26 -5.50 13.79
C ASP A 6 -28.78 -5.87 13.50
N PHE A 7 -28.50 -6.65 12.44
CA PHE A 7 -27.10 -6.98 12.12
C PHE A 7 -26.44 -5.86 11.31
N ASP A 8 -25.66 -5.01 11.99
CA ASP A 8 -24.76 -4.07 11.33
C ASP A 8 -23.50 -4.79 10.82
N LEU A 9 -23.48 -5.07 9.52
CA LEU A 9 -22.35 -5.67 8.81
C LEU A 9 -21.06 -4.86 8.99
N THR A 10 -21.15 -3.54 9.06
CA THR A 10 -19.99 -2.64 9.18
C THR A 10 -19.33 -2.80 10.54
N GLU A 11 -20.11 -2.79 11.62
CA GLU A 11 -19.59 -2.98 12.97
C GLU A 11 -19.07 -4.40 13.19
N ALA A 12 -19.75 -5.42 12.66
CA ALA A 12 -19.28 -6.80 12.71
C ALA A 12 -17.94 -6.99 11.97
N TRP A 13 -17.79 -6.37 10.80
CA TRP A 13 -16.52 -6.37 10.07
C TRP A 13 -15.42 -5.63 10.83
N LYS A 14 -15.69 -4.45 11.40
CA LYS A 14 -14.72 -3.69 12.21
C LYS A 14 -14.21 -4.50 13.39
N ALA A 15 -15.10 -5.10 14.17
CA ALA A 15 -14.73 -5.94 15.31
C ALA A 15 -13.87 -7.14 14.88
N THR A 16 -14.16 -7.70 13.70
CA THR A 16 -13.37 -8.79 13.12
C THR A 16 -12.00 -8.31 12.65
N TRP A 17 -11.93 -7.14 12.01
CA TRP A 17 -10.69 -6.51 11.57
C TRP A 17 -9.80 -6.17 12.76
N GLU A 18 -10.30 -5.46 13.77
CA GLU A 18 -9.50 -5.10 14.96
C GLU A 18 -8.88 -6.31 15.67
N ARG A 19 -9.59 -7.44 15.67
CA ARG A 19 -9.12 -8.70 16.29
C ARG A 19 -8.04 -9.41 15.48
N ASN A 20 -8.14 -9.38 14.15
CA ASN A 20 -7.30 -10.19 13.26
C ASN A 20 -6.31 -9.38 12.41
N CYS A 21 -6.36 -8.04 12.48
CA CYS A 21 -5.57 -7.16 11.64
C CYS A 21 -4.07 -7.38 11.90
N PRO A 22 -3.30 -7.77 10.86
CA PRO A 22 -1.86 -7.87 10.95
C PRO A 22 -1.24 -6.54 11.41
N ALA A 23 -0.16 -6.61 12.19
CA ALA A 23 0.51 -5.42 12.73
C ALA A 23 0.86 -4.38 11.65
N LEU A 24 1.23 -4.84 10.44
CA LEU A 24 1.55 -4.00 9.29
C LEU A 24 0.40 -3.07 8.86
N TYR A 25 -0.86 -3.48 9.10
CA TYR A 25 -2.04 -2.79 8.60
C TYR A 25 -2.85 -2.09 9.71
N LYS A 26 -2.34 -2.09 10.95
CA LYS A 26 -3.05 -1.63 12.16
C LYS A 26 -3.34 -0.12 12.19
N GLY A 27 -2.91 0.64 11.18
CA GLY A 27 -3.18 2.07 11.03
C GLY A 27 -3.88 2.44 9.72
N LEU A 28 -4.34 1.47 8.91
CA LEU A 28 -5.03 1.78 7.67
C LEU A 28 -6.40 2.44 7.96
N PRO A 29 -6.82 3.44 7.16
CA PRO A 29 -8.11 4.10 7.33
C PRO A 29 -9.29 3.13 7.22
N CYS A 30 -10.29 3.33 8.07
CA CYS A 30 -11.52 2.53 8.06
C CYS A 30 -12.40 2.87 6.85
N ILE A 31 -13.25 1.92 6.44
CA ILE A 31 -14.13 2.03 5.26
C ILE A 31 -15.18 3.16 5.33
N ASN A 32 -15.37 3.77 6.49
CA ASN A 32 -16.41 4.78 6.73
C ASN A 32 -15.95 6.23 6.52
N SER A 33 -14.68 6.45 6.18
CA SER A 33 -14.15 7.79 5.93
C SER A 33 -13.28 7.81 4.68
N GLN A 34 -13.16 9.00 4.09
CA GLN A 34 -12.17 9.20 3.04
C GLN A 34 -10.77 9.16 3.66
N PRO A 35 -9.91 8.24 3.21
CA PRO A 35 -8.55 8.13 3.71
C PRO A 35 -7.69 9.34 3.34
N PRO A 36 -6.62 9.66 4.10
CA PRO A 36 -5.67 10.68 3.72
C PRO A 36 -5.12 10.43 2.30
N GLY A 37 -5.04 11.49 1.51
CA GLY A 37 -4.60 11.45 0.11
C GLY A 37 -5.71 11.16 -0.91
N PHE A 38 -6.97 10.96 -0.49
CA PHE A 38 -8.09 10.66 -1.38
C PHE A 38 -8.27 11.69 -2.51
N ASP A 39 -8.15 12.98 -2.20
CA ASP A 39 -8.33 14.08 -3.15
C ASP A 39 -7.10 14.35 -4.05
N THR A 40 -6.03 13.54 -3.92
CA THR A 40 -4.84 13.70 -4.76
C THR A 40 -5.10 13.22 -6.19
N ARG A 41 -4.18 13.56 -7.11
CA ARG A 41 -4.22 13.07 -8.48
C ARG A 41 -4.26 11.55 -8.50
N ARG A 42 -5.04 10.97 -9.42
CA ARG A 42 -5.23 9.51 -9.53
C ARG A 42 -3.94 8.69 -9.47
N LYS A 43 -2.87 9.14 -10.15
CA LYS A 43 -1.57 8.45 -10.11
C LYS A 43 -1.01 8.37 -8.68
N VAL A 44 -0.99 9.51 -7.97
CA VAL A 44 -0.53 9.59 -6.58
C VAL A 44 -1.40 8.72 -5.68
N TRP A 45 -2.72 8.86 -5.80
CA TRP A 45 -3.69 8.09 -5.02
C TRP A 45 -3.51 6.58 -5.19
N VAL A 46 -3.39 6.08 -6.42
CA VAL A 46 -3.22 4.65 -6.70
C VAL A 46 -1.90 4.13 -6.14
N THR A 47 -0.79 4.81 -6.41
CA THR A 47 0.53 4.42 -5.93
C THR A 47 0.59 4.43 -4.39
N LEU A 48 0.01 5.43 -3.74
CA LEU A 48 -0.06 5.52 -2.28
C LEU A 48 -0.75 4.30 -1.66
N ASN A 49 -1.90 3.89 -2.21
CA ASN A 49 -2.61 2.73 -1.68
C ASN A 49 -1.87 1.42 -1.93
N ARG A 50 -1.21 1.28 -3.08
CA ARG A 50 -0.37 0.11 -3.38
C ARG A 50 0.78 -0.03 -2.39
N ILE A 51 1.38 1.08 -1.98
CA ILE A 51 2.39 1.12 -0.91
C ILE A 51 1.77 0.71 0.43
N ARG A 52 0.66 1.34 0.82
CA ARG A 52 -0.06 1.04 2.09
C ARG A 52 -0.42 -0.44 2.25
N THR A 53 -0.83 -1.08 1.16
CA THR A 53 -1.21 -2.51 1.16
C THR A 53 -0.07 -3.44 0.79
N ASN A 54 1.15 -2.92 0.62
CA ASN A 54 2.33 -3.67 0.15
C ASN A 54 2.03 -4.54 -1.09
N THR A 55 1.20 -4.04 -2.00
CA THR A 55 0.67 -4.79 -3.14
C THR A 55 0.61 -3.87 -4.36
N GLY A 56 1.21 -4.28 -5.47
CA GLY A 56 1.23 -3.46 -6.68
C GLY A 56 2.01 -4.12 -7.81
N LYS A 57 2.24 -3.36 -8.87
CA LYS A 57 2.98 -3.77 -10.06
C LYS A 57 4.49 -3.63 -9.79
N CYS A 58 5.02 -4.52 -8.97
CA CYS A 58 6.47 -4.67 -8.74
C CYS A 58 7.03 -5.87 -9.50
N ALA A 59 8.35 -5.97 -9.69
CA ALA A 59 8.94 -7.08 -10.45
C ALA A 59 8.61 -8.45 -9.83
N HIS A 60 8.53 -8.55 -8.50
CA HIS A 60 8.07 -9.76 -7.82
C HIS A 60 6.66 -10.19 -8.29
N SER A 61 5.68 -9.29 -8.29
CA SER A 61 4.32 -9.59 -8.76
C SER A 61 4.28 -9.87 -10.26
N LEU A 62 5.02 -9.12 -11.08
CA LEU A 62 5.09 -9.35 -12.51
C LEU A 62 5.68 -10.73 -12.84
N HIS A 63 6.70 -11.16 -12.11
CA HIS A 63 7.30 -12.49 -12.27
C HIS A 63 6.31 -13.59 -11.87
N GLN A 64 5.65 -13.45 -10.72
CA GLN A 64 4.59 -14.38 -10.30
C GLN A 64 3.45 -14.51 -11.33
N TRP A 65 3.12 -13.42 -12.03
CA TRP A 65 2.10 -13.41 -13.08
C TRP A 65 2.62 -13.86 -14.46
N GLY A 66 3.88 -14.25 -14.59
CA GLY A 66 4.50 -14.62 -15.88
C GLY A 66 4.58 -13.45 -16.87
N LYS A 67 4.65 -12.22 -16.36
CA LYS A 67 4.80 -10.97 -17.14
C LYS A 67 6.22 -10.42 -17.14
N ALA A 68 7.12 -10.99 -16.34
CA ALA A 68 8.53 -10.68 -16.31
C ALA A 68 9.35 -11.96 -16.11
N ASP A 69 10.52 -12.02 -16.75
CA ASP A 69 11.42 -13.18 -16.67
C ASP A 69 12.10 -13.31 -15.30
N SER A 70 12.13 -12.23 -14.52
CA SER A 70 12.79 -12.18 -13.21
C SER A 70 12.04 -11.27 -12.23
N ALA A 71 12.12 -11.62 -10.94
CA ALA A 71 11.65 -10.81 -9.83
C ALA A 71 12.69 -9.77 -9.37
N ALA A 72 13.90 -9.78 -9.93
CA ALA A 72 15.02 -8.97 -9.45
C ALA A 72 14.83 -7.47 -9.64
N CYS A 73 15.42 -6.72 -8.71
CA CYS A 73 15.48 -5.26 -8.77
C CYS A 73 16.68 -4.82 -9.61
N ASP A 74 16.55 -3.70 -10.32
CA ASP A 74 17.64 -3.06 -11.06
C ASP A 74 18.79 -2.55 -10.16
N CYS A 75 18.57 -2.51 -8.83
CA CYS A 75 19.61 -2.25 -7.84
C CYS A 75 20.46 -3.49 -7.49
N GLY A 76 20.13 -4.67 -8.03
CA GLY A 76 20.85 -5.93 -7.79
C GLY A 76 20.25 -6.82 -6.69
N ALA A 77 19.14 -6.43 -6.06
CA ALA A 77 18.43 -7.30 -5.14
C ALA A 77 17.70 -8.43 -5.88
N GLU A 78 17.66 -9.63 -5.30
CA GLU A 78 17.04 -10.82 -5.92
C GLU A 78 15.53 -10.66 -6.13
N GLU A 79 14.86 -9.90 -5.26
CA GLU A 79 13.43 -9.61 -5.37
C GLU A 79 13.12 -8.12 -5.17
N GLN A 80 12.35 -7.55 -6.08
CA GLN A 80 11.78 -6.22 -5.96
C GLN A 80 10.31 -6.33 -5.51
N THR A 81 10.09 -6.26 -4.20
CA THR A 81 8.77 -6.08 -3.60
C THR A 81 8.45 -4.60 -3.40
N ILE A 82 7.19 -4.24 -3.12
CA ILE A 82 6.82 -2.87 -2.76
C ILE A 82 7.57 -2.41 -1.50
N GLN A 83 7.63 -3.27 -0.48
CA GLN A 83 8.44 -3.05 0.72
C GLN A 83 9.90 -2.75 0.37
N HIS A 84 10.53 -3.56 -0.49
CA HIS A 84 11.91 -3.33 -0.91
C HIS A 84 12.09 -1.96 -1.57
N ILE A 85 11.21 -1.58 -2.51
CA ILE A 85 11.26 -0.28 -3.20
C ILE A 85 11.26 0.87 -2.19
N VAL A 86 10.38 0.78 -1.18
CA VAL A 86 10.14 1.87 -0.22
C VAL A 86 11.16 1.90 0.90
N THR A 87 11.66 0.76 1.40
CA THR A 87 12.50 0.73 2.63
C THR A 87 13.96 0.38 2.42
N GLU A 88 14.32 -0.28 1.32
CA GLU A 88 15.63 -0.89 1.17
C GLU A 88 16.36 -0.44 -0.10
N CYS A 89 15.62 -0.21 -1.18
CA CYS A 89 16.18 0.04 -2.50
C CYS A 89 17.09 1.28 -2.46
N PRO A 90 18.41 1.15 -2.71
CA PRO A 90 19.32 2.27 -2.62
C PRO A 90 19.02 3.37 -3.67
N ARG A 91 18.26 3.03 -4.72
CA ARG A 91 17.84 3.98 -5.76
C ARG A 91 16.55 4.72 -5.41
N ARG A 92 15.67 4.13 -4.60
CA ARG A 92 14.26 4.55 -4.49
C ARG A 92 13.70 4.59 -3.08
N LYS A 93 14.46 4.19 -2.07
CA LYS A 93 13.95 4.16 -0.69
C LYS A 93 13.44 5.52 -0.27
N TYR A 94 12.31 5.54 0.42
CA TYR A 94 11.82 6.71 1.11
C TYR A 94 12.68 6.98 2.35
N THR A 95 12.99 8.25 2.60
CA THR A 95 13.89 8.65 3.70
C THR A 95 13.15 9.17 4.94
N GLY A 96 11.84 9.38 4.84
CA GLY A 96 11.00 9.83 5.96
C GLY A 96 10.40 8.67 6.77
N SER A 97 9.37 8.97 7.56
CA SER A 97 8.67 7.98 8.39
C SER A 97 7.70 7.16 7.55
N LEU A 98 7.57 5.85 7.79
CA LEU A 98 6.54 5.06 7.09
C LEU A 98 5.12 5.49 7.44
N ASP A 99 4.92 6.15 8.59
CA ASP A 99 3.64 6.76 8.95
C ASP A 99 3.24 7.87 7.96
N ASP A 100 4.20 8.49 7.25
CA ASP A 100 3.90 9.48 6.22
C ASP A 100 2.99 8.91 5.12
N PHE A 101 3.10 7.60 4.83
CA PHE A 101 2.21 6.94 3.88
C PHE A 101 0.79 6.82 4.45
N LEU A 102 0.63 6.59 5.76
CA LEU A 102 -0.69 6.54 6.39
C LEU A 102 -1.37 7.91 6.37
N TYR A 103 -0.62 8.96 6.68
CA TYR A 103 -1.15 10.34 6.76
C TYR A 103 -1.10 11.10 5.44
N ALA A 104 -0.54 10.51 4.37
CA ALA A 104 -0.38 11.13 3.06
C ALA A 104 0.27 12.52 3.13
N THR A 105 1.37 12.63 3.89
CA THR A 105 2.06 13.91 4.08
C THR A 105 2.64 14.42 2.76
N GLU A 106 2.93 15.73 2.68
CA GLU A 106 3.51 16.34 1.49
C GLU A 106 4.83 15.67 1.05
N ASN A 107 5.62 15.16 2.00
CA ASN A 107 6.85 14.45 1.71
C ASN A 107 6.60 13.15 0.91
N VAL A 108 5.59 12.37 1.30
CA VAL A 108 5.22 11.14 0.58
C VAL A 108 4.59 11.46 -0.78
N ILE A 109 3.79 12.51 -0.87
CA ILE A 109 3.23 12.94 -2.16
C ILE A 109 4.36 13.28 -3.14
N ARG A 110 5.32 14.12 -2.72
CA ARG A 110 6.49 14.45 -3.54
C ARG A 110 7.31 13.21 -3.91
N TYR A 111 7.57 12.33 -2.93
CA TYR A 111 8.27 11.06 -3.18
C TYR A 111 7.58 10.22 -4.26
N ILE A 112 6.25 10.08 -4.20
CA ILE A 112 5.46 9.33 -5.19
C ILE A 112 5.49 9.99 -6.56
N GLU A 113 5.51 11.33 -6.62
CA GLU A 113 5.59 12.08 -7.87
C GLU A 113 6.94 11.94 -8.56
N GLU A 114 8.02 11.83 -7.78
CA GLU A 114 9.39 11.66 -8.24
C GLU A 114 9.75 10.19 -8.53
N LEU A 115 8.94 9.24 -8.06
CA LEU A 115 9.15 7.82 -8.27
C LEU A 115 9.09 7.48 -9.78
N ASP A 116 10.18 6.89 -10.26
CA ASP A 116 10.39 6.49 -11.67
C ASP A 116 9.74 5.13 -12.01
N LEU A 117 9.09 4.48 -11.04
CA LEU A 117 8.37 3.22 -11.22
C LEU A 117 6.86 3.43 -11.28
N ASP A 118 6.21 2.69 -12.17
CA ASP A 118 4.75 2.51 -12.19
C ASP A 118 4.40 1.28 -11.35
N ILE A 119 4.42 1.46 -10.02
CA ILE A 119 3.98 0.46 -9.05
C ILE A 119 2.49 0.47 -8.86
#